data_AF-A0A447S1U6-F1
#
_entry.id   AF-A0A447S1U6-F1
#
_cell.length_a   1.000
_cell.length_b   1.000
_cell.length_c   1.000
_cell.angle_alpha   90.00
_cell.angle_beta   90.00
_cell.angle_gamma   90.00
#
_symmetry.space_group_name_H-M   'P 1'
#
loop_
_entity.id
_entity.type
_entity.pdbx_description
1 polymer ?
#
loop_
_entity_poly.entity_id
_entity_poly.type
_entity_poly.pdbx_seq_one_letter_code
_entity_poly.pdbx_strand_id
1 'polypeptide(L)' 'MLERLAAQYNGQFTLAKVDCDAEQMLASQFGLRAIPTVYLFQNGQPVDGF' A
#
# COMPACT_ATOMS: atom_id res chain seq x y z
N MET A 1 8.41 -8.90 4.60
CA MET A 1 7.48 -9.97 4.15
C MET A 1 6.88 -9.63 2.78
N LEU A 2 6.20 -8.49 2.63
CA LEU A 2 5.58 -8.05 1.37
C LEU A 2 6.55 -8.05 0.18
N GLU A 3 7.79 -7.58 0.35
CA GLU A 3 8.80 -7.58 -0.72
C GLU A 3 9.16 -8.99 -1.21
N ARG A 4 9.19 -9.98 -0.30
CA ARG A 4 9.42 -11.38 -0.68
C ARG A 4 8.25 -11.94 -1.46
N LEU A 5 7.02 -11.58 -1.08
CA LEU A 5 5.82 -11.97 -1.83
C LEU A 5 5.83 -11.33 -3.21
N ALA A 6 6.08 -10.02 -3.32
CA ALA A 6 6.16 -9.33 -4.61
C ALA A 6 7.17 -10.00 -5.56
N ALA A 7 8.32 -10.43 -5.03
CA ALA A 7 9.30 -11.20 -5.79
C ALA A 7 8.79 -12.60 -6.20
N GLN A 8 8.11 -13.32 -5.29
CA GLN A 8 7.58 -14.67 -5.57
C GLN A 8 6.44 -14.66 -6.58
N TYR A 9 5.55 -13.67 -6.53
CA TYR A 9 4.41 -13.55 -7.43
C TYR A 9 4.78 -12.98 -8.82
N ASN A 10 6.05 -12.64 -9.03
CA ASN A 10 6.67 -12.37 -10.33
C ASN A 10 5.83 -11.47 -11.27
N GLY A 11 5.41 -10.32 -10.76
CA GLY A 11 4.66 -9.31 -11.53
C GLY A 11 3.14 -9.51 -11.57
N GLN A 12 2.58 -10.50 -10.89
CA GLN A 12 1.11 -10.61 -10.74
C GLN A 12 0.49 -9.43 -10.00
N PHE A 13 1.27 -8.73 -9.18
CA PHE A 13 0.88 -7.48 -8.56
C PHE A 13 2.08 -6.54 -8.39
N THR A 14 1.79 -5.25 -8.28
CA THR A 14 2.79 -4.22 -7.98
C THR A 14 2.76 -3.91 -6.49
N LEU A 15 3.91 -4.03 -5.82
CA LEU A 15 4.07 -3.57 -4.44
C LEU A 15 4.52 -2.10 -4.46
N ALA A 16 3.60 -1.19 -4.15
CA ALA A 16 3.91 0.23 -3.97
C ALA A 16 4.21 0.52 -2.49
N LYS A 17 5.37 1.12 -2.21
CA LYS A 17 5.75 1.58 -0.87
C LYS A 17 5.62 3.10 -0.82
N VAL A 18 4.94 3.61 0.19
CA VAL A 18 4.76 5.04 0.43
C VAL A 18 5.32 5.35 1.81
N ASP A 19 6.20 6.34 1.86
CA ASP A 19 6.69 6.91 3.11
C ASP A 19 5.68 7.95 3.61
N CYS A 20 5.05 7.68 4.74
CA CYS A 20 4.01 8.56 5.29
C CYS A 20 4.58 9.82 5.95
N ASP A 21 5.85 9.81 6.37
CA ASP A 21 6.52 10.97 6.94
C ASP A 21 6.87 11.97 5.84
N ALA A 22 7.24 11.47 4.66
CA ALA A 22 7.47 12.29 3.46
C ALA A 22 6.16 12.73 2.80
N GLU A 23 5.15 11.85 2.71
CA GLU A 23 3.90 12.05 1.97
C GLU A 23 2.70 12.30 2.91
N GLN A 24 2.85 13.24 3.85
CA GLN A 24 1.85 13.50 4.90
C GLN A 24 0.45 13.85 4.38
N MET A 25 0.38 14.58 3.26
CA MET A 25 -0.89 14.94 2.62
C MET A 25 -1.58 13.70 2.04
N LEU A 26 -0.83 12.76 1.46
CA LEU A 26 -1.36 11.51 0.95
C LEU A 26 -1.84 10.62 2.10
N ALA A 27 -1.03 10.48 3.16
CA ALA A 27 -1.40 9.75 4.37
C ALA A 27 -2.71 10.27 4.99
N SER A 28 -2.87 11.60 5.03
CA SER A 28 -4.07 12.25 5.55
C SER A 28 -5.30 12.03 4.66
N GLN A 29 -5.14 12.07 3.33
CA GLN A 29 -6.24 11.79 2.37
C GLN A 29 -6.77 10.36 2.50
N PHE A 30 -5.89 9.39 2.78
CA PHE A 30 -6.29 8.01 3.04
C PHE A 30 -6.73 7.76 4.49
N GLY A 31 -6.70 8.77 5.35
CA GLY A 31 -7.15 8.68 6.73
C GLY A 31 -6.34 7.69 7.57
N LEU A 32 -5.03 7.56 7.30
CA LEU A 32 -4.15 6.64 8.03
C LEU A 32 -4.13 6.98 9.53
N ARG A 33 -4.43 5.97 10.37
CA ARG A 33 -4.49 6.12 11.85
C ARG A 33 -3.36 5.39 12.57
N ALA A 34 -2.70 4.47 11.89
CA ALA A 34 -1.61 3.67 12.40
C ALA A 34 -0.64 3.34 11.26
N ILE A 35 0.61 3.05 11.60
CA ILE A 35 1.62 2.57 10.65
C ILE A 35 2.18 1.25 11.21
N PRO A 36 2.37 0.20 10.38
CA PRO A 36 2.07 0.14 8.95
C PRO A 36 0.58 -0.11 8.65
N THR A 37 0.09 0.42 7.52
CA THR A 37 -1.22 0.09 6.93
C THR A 37 -1.01 -0.40 5.51
N VAL A 38 -1.76 -1.42 5.10
CA VAL A 38 -1.67 -2.00 3.76
C VAL A 38 -3.02 -1.87 3.06
N TYR A 39 -3.01 -1.37 1.83
CA TYR A 39 -4.19 -1.33 0.97
C TYR A 39 -3.98 -2.20 -0.27
N LEU A 40 -5.04 -2.91 -0.66
CA LEU A 40 -5.13 -3.56 -1.95
C LEU A 40 -5.94 -2.68 -2.91
N PHE A 41 -5.34 -2.36 -4.05
CA PHE A 41 -6.00 -1.64 -5.13
C PHE A 41 -6.26 -2.57 -6.31
N GLN A 42 -7.47 -2.50 -6.87
CA GLN A 42 -7.84 -3.17 -8.11
C GLN A 42 -8.66 -2.20 -8.97
N ASN A 43 -8.35 -2.11 -10.27
CA ASN A 43 -9.03 -1.20 -11.21
C ASN A 43 -9.08 0.27 -10.73
N GLY A 44 -8.01 0.72 -10.05
CA GLY A 44 -7.88 2.09 -9.55
C GLY A 44 -8.71 2.41 -8.29
N GLN A 45 -9.33 1.42 -7.66
CA GLN A 45 -10.12 1.59 -6.44
C GLN A 45 -9.56 0.71 -5.30
N PRO A 46 -9.60 1.15 -4.04
CA PRO A 46 -9.24 0.31 -2.90
C PRO A 46 -10.34 -0.75 -2.69
N VAL A 47 -9.93 -2.01 -2.62
CA VAL A 47 -10.85 -3.15 -2.45
C VAL A 47 -10.74 -3.81 -1.07
N ASP A 48 -9.59 -3.65 -0.40
CA ASP A 48 -9.35 -4.13 0.96
C ASP A 48 -8.26 -3.28 1.63
N GLY A 49 -8.24 -3.24 2.97
CA GLY A 49 -7.18 -2.58 3.72
C GLY A 49 -7.25 -2.85 5.22
N PHE A 50 -6.09 -3.06 5.85
CA PHE A 50 -5.93 -3.26 7.29
C PHE A 50 -4.65 -2.59 7.83
#